data_AF-A0A353XQJ6-F1
#
_entry.id   AF-A0A353XQJ6-F1
#
_cell.length_a   1.000
_cell.length_b   1.000
_cell.length_c   1.000
_cell.angle_alpha   90.00
_cell.angle_beta   90.00
_cell.angle_gamma   90.00
#
_symmetry.space_group_name_H-M   'P 1'
#
loop_
_entity.id
_entity.type
_entity.pdbx_description
1 polymer ?
#
loop_
_entity_poly.entity_id
_entity_poly.type
_entity_poly.pdbx_seq_one_letter_code
_entity_poly.pdbx_strand_id
1 'polypeptide(L)'
;GPAGVISAAKCALTQTARQVKGPVKSPYYTFEDVKNWATNNAALAAENLILALRAHGFDSCAMGGFDEPALKKLLKLSDHHHVVMMIGAGERADNGIYHSQFRFDYDQFVKRV
;
A
#
# COMPACT_ATOMS: atom_id res chain seq x y z
N GLY A 1 28.48 -36.11 -3.26
CA GLY A 1 29.92 -35.89 -3.52
C GLY A 1 30.42 -34.64 -2.78
N PRO A 2 31.74 -34.45 -2.64
CA PRO A 2 32.33 -33.37 -1.83
C PRO A 2 31.86 -31.95 -2.21
N ALA A 3 31.48 -31.72 -3.47
CA ALA A 3 30.90 -30.45 -3.93
C ALA A 3 29.52 -30.11 -3.31
N GLY A 4 28.72 -31.12 -2.92
CA GLY A 4 27.39 -30.90 -2.33
C GLY A 4 27.44 -30.41 -0.89
N VAL A 5 28.42 -30.86 -0.11
CA VAL A 5 28.63 -30.44 1.29
C VAL A 5 29.09 -28.98 1.35
N ILE A 6 29.97 -28.57 0.44
CA ILE A 6 30.43 -27.18 0.32
C ILE A 6 29.27 -26.25 -0.06
N SER A 7 28.39 -26.70 -0.98
CA SER A 7 27.19 -25.94 -1.35
C SER A 7 26.22 -25.78 -0.17
N ALA A 8 25.99 -26.84 0.60
CA ALA A 8 25.13 -26.79 1.79
C ALA A 8 25.71 -25.85 2.86
N ALA A 9 27.01 -25.93 3.13
CA ALA A 9 27.69 -25.05 4.08
C ALA A 9 27.63 -23.58 3.64
N LYS A 10 27.88 -23.30 2.36
CA LYS A 10 27.77 -21.94 1.79
C LYS A 10 26.34 -21.41 1.85
N CYS A 11 25.35 -22.25 1.58
CA CYS A 11 23.94 -21.90 1.67
C CYS A 11 23.54 -21.58 3.11
N ALA A 12 23.94 -22.42 4.07
CA ALA A 12 23.68 -22.20 5.50
C ALA A 12 24.32 -20.89 6.01
N LEU A 13 25.59 -20.63 5.67
CA LEU A 13 26.28 -19.38 5.99
C LEU A 13 25.60 -18.16 5.36
N THR A 14 25.13 -18.30 4.12
CA THR A 14 24.44 -17.19 3.44
C THR A 14 23.07 -16.94 4.07
N GLN A 15 22.34 -17.98 4.47
CA GLN A 15 21.04 -17.85 5.13
C GLN A 15 21.15 -17.22 6.53
N THR A 16 22.11 -17.64 7.34
CA THR A 16 22.35 -17.05 8.66
C THR A 16 22.82 -15.60 8.56
N ALA A 17 23.71 -15.29 7.60
CA ALA A 17 24.12 -13.92 7.32
C ALA A 17 22.94 -13.03 6.87
N ARG A 18 22.00 -13.57 6.08
CA ARG A 18 20.79 -12.85 5.64
C ARG A 18 19.78 -12.64 6.77
N GLN A 19 19.68 -13.55 7.73
CA GLN A 19 18.83 -13.35 8.91
C GLN A 19 19.34 -12.21 9.80
N VAL A 20 20.66 -12.02 9.90
CA VAL A 20 21.26 -10.96 10.72
C VAL A 20 21.31 -9.61 10.00
N LYS A 21 21.63 -9.59 8.69
CA LYS A 21 21.76 -8.34 7.92
C LYS A 21 20.45 -7.87 7.25
N GLY A 22 19.37 -8.64 7.36
CA GLY A 22 18.15 -8.43 6.58
C GLY A 22 18.36 -8.71 5.09
N PRO A 23 17.31 -8.62 4.25
CA PRO A 23 17.49 -8.62 2.80
C PRO A 23 18.46 -7.49 2.44
N VAL A 24 19.55 -7.83 1.76
CA VAL A 24 20.52 -6.86 1.23
C VAL A 24 19.70 -5.82 0.49
N LYS A 25 19.69 -4.55 0.96
CA LYS A 25 19.09 -3.45 0.20
C LYS A 25 19.77 -3.48 -1.16
N SER A 26 19.00 -3.86 -2.19
CA SER A 26 19.47 -3.76 -3.57
C SER A 26 20.02 -2.34 -3.75
N PRO A 27 21.27 -2.16 -4.24
CA PRO A 27 21.94 -0.85 -4.24
C PRO A 27 21.26 0.19 -5.14
N TYR A 28 20.14 -0.13 -5.76
CA TYR A 28 19.44 0.68 -6.75
C TYR A 28 18.27 1.50 -6.22
N TYR A 29 17.74 1.20 -5.02
CA TYR A 29 16.57 1.91 -4.50
C TYR A 29 16.94 2.81 -3.33
N THR A 30 16.64 4.10 -3.49
CA THR A 30 16.70 5.08 -2.39
C THR A 30 15.57 4.84 -1.40
N PHE A 31 15.64 5.48 -0.23
CA PHE A 31 14.54 5.41 0.74
C PHE A 31 13.23 5.93 0.14
N GLU A 32 13.29 7.02 -0.64
CA GLU A 32 12.13 7.59 -1.31
C GLU A 32 11.54 6.64 -2.35
N ASP A 33 12.37 5.89 -3.08
CA ASP A 33 11.87 4.88 -4.04
C ASP A 33 11.08 3.77 -3.34
N VAL A 34 11.60 3.28 -2.21
CA VAL A 34 10.95 2.24 -1.42
C VAL A 34 9.66 2.78 -0.79
N LYS A 35 9.67 4.02 -0.31
CA LYS A 35 8.49 4.71 0.24
C LYS A 35 7.42 4.87 -0.83
N ASN A 36 7.76 5.40 -2.00
CA ASN A 36 6.82 5.58 -3.11
C ASN A 36 6.22 4.25 -3.56
N TRP A 37 7.04 3.21 -3.68
CA TRP A 37 6.57 1.87 -3.99
C TRP A 37 5.58 1.34 -2.95
N ALA A 38 5.89 1.49 -1.66
CA ALA A 38 5.01 1.08 -0.58
C ALA A 38 3.69 1.87 -0.57
N THR A 39 3.75 3.19 -0.78
CA THR A 39 2.58 4.08 -0.86
C THR A 39 1.65 3.70 -2.01
N ASN A 40 2.21 3.41 -3.20
CA ASN A 40 1.43 2.99 -4.36
C ASN A 40 0.72 1.64 -4.10
N ASN A 41 1.42 0.67 -3.51
CA ASN A 41 0.82 -0.62 -3.15
C ASN A 41 -0.30 -0.46 -2.12
N ALA A 42 -0.10 0.39 -1.11
CA ALA A 42 -1.13 0.69 -0.12
C ALA A 42 -2.34 1.40 -0.75
N ALA A 43 -2.14 2.28 -1.74
CA ALA A 43 -3.23 2.91 -2.48
C ALA A 43 -4.04 1.89 -3.30
N LEU A 44 -3.38 0.94 -3.98
CA LEU A 44 -4.05 -0.15 -4.70
C LEU A 44 -4.82 -1.07 -3.75
N ALA A 45 -4.27 -1.37 -2.58
CA ALA A 45 -4.97 -2.14 -1.55
C ALA A 45 -6.20 -1.40 -1.01
N ALA A 46 -6.10 -0.08 -0.86
CA ALA A 46 -7.20 0.77 -0.42
C ALA A 46 -8.33 0.86 -1.46
N GLU A 47 -8.00 0.92 -2.75
CA GLU A 47 -8.99 0.82 -3.84
C GLU A 47 -9.76 -0.50 -3.78
N ASN A 48 -9.06 -1.62 -3.59
CA ASN A 48 -9.70 -2.93 -3.44
C ASN A 48 -10.64 -2.97 -2.22
N LEU A 49 -10.26 -2.34 -1.11
CA LEU A 49 -11.12 -2.23 0.07
C LEU A 49 -12.39 -1.42 -0.24
N ILE A 50 -12.26 -0.29 -0.94
CA ILE A 50 -13.42 0.56 -1.34
C ILE A 50 -14.38 -0.22 -2.23
N LEU A 51 -13.86 -0.96 -3.21
CA LEU A 51 -14.67 -1.81 -4.09
C LEU A 51 -15.34 -2.96 -3.31
N ALA A 52 -14.63 -3.58 -2.37
CA ALA A 52 -15.17 -4.64 -1.53
C ALA A 52 -16.30 -4.11 -0.63
N LEU A 53 -16.12 -2.96 0.02
CA LEU A 53 -17.16 -2.31 0.83
C LEU A 53 -18.42 -2.07 0.01
N ARG A 54 -18.26 -1.55 -1.22
CA ARG A 54 -19.38 -1.33 -2.13
C ARG A 54 -20.08 -2.62 -2.54
N ALA A 55 -19.34 -3.69 -2.79
CA ALA A 55 -19.89 -5.01 -3.12
C ALA A 55 -20.69 -5.60 -1.94
N HIS A 56 -20.31 -5.29 -0.71
CA HIS A 56 -21.01 -5.70 0.51
C HIS A 56 -22.15 -4.77 0.91
N GLY A 57 -22.49 -3.76 0.10
CA GLY A 57 -23.59 -2.84 0.37
C GLY A 57 -23.26 -1.69 1.33
N PHE A 58 -21.99 -1.58 1.74
CA PHE A 58 -21.49 -0.43 2.49
C PHE A 58 -21.03 0.68 1.57
N ASP A 59 -20.98 1.88 2.13
CA ASP A 59 -20.44 3.05 1.50
C ASP A 59 -19.13 3.47 2.15
N SER A 60 -18.30 4.14 1.37
CA SER A 60 -16.99 4.59 1.83
C SER A 60 -16.61 5.97 1.30
N CYS A 61 -15.88 6.73 2.10
CA CYS A 61 -15.31 8.03 1.73
C CYS A 61 -13.79 8.01 1.95
N ALA A 62 -13.03 8.03 0.86
CA ALA A 62 -11.58 8.12 0.89
C ALA A 62 -11.13 9.59 1.00
N MET A 63 -10.31 9.90 1.99
CA MET A 63 -9.83 11.25 2.28
C MET A 63 -8.30 11.28 2.30
N GLY A 64 -7.72 12.13 1.46
CA GLY A 64 -6.28 12.43 1.47
C GLY A 64 -5.90 13.66 2.30
N GLY A 65 -6.85 14.55 2.59
CA GLY A 65 -6.60 15.77 3.36
C GLY A 65 -6.73 15.54 4.86
N PHE A 66 -5.62 15.23 5.54
CA PHE A 66 -5.57 15.07 6.99
C PHE A 66 -4.20 15.49 7.56
N ASP A 67 -4.16 15.75 8.87
CA ASP A 67 -2.94 16.04 9.62
C ASP A 67 -2.22 14.72 9.96
N GLU A 68 -1.25 14.34 9.13
CA GLU A 68 -0.48 13.11 9.31
C GLU A 68 0.30 13.08 10.64
N PRO A 69 1.05 14.12 11.06
CA PRO A 69 1.71 14.13 12.37
C PRO A 69 0.75 13.90 13.56
N ALA A 70 -0.40 14.58 13.58
CA ALA A 70 -1.37 14.41 14.65
C ALA A 70 -1.96 12.99 14.65
N LEU A 71 -2.27 12.44 13.49
CA LEU A 71 -2.79 11.09 13.34
C LEU A 71 -1.79 10.02 13.75
N LYS A 72 -0.51 10.18 13.38
CA LYS A 72 0.58 9.27 13.81
C LYS A 72 0.71 9.27 15.33
N LYS A 73 0.61 10.43 15.98
CA LYS A 73 0.60 10.53 17.44
C LYS A 73 -0.61 9.83 18.06
N LEU A 74 -1.80 10.01 17.49
CA LEU A 74 -3.03 9.39 17.97
C LEU A 74 -2.97 7.86 17.88
N LEU A 75 -2.51 7.33 16.75
CA LEU A 75 -2.40 5.90 16.48
C LEU A 75 -1.11 5.26 17.00
N LYS A 76 -0.25 6.03 17.67
CA LYS A 76 1.05 5.60 18.21
C LYS A 76 1.96 4.98 17.13
N LEU A 77 1.94 5.56 15.93
CA LEU A 77 2.76 5.13 14.80
C LEU A 77 4.17 5.73 14.88
N SER A 78 5.17 4.93 14.52
CA SER A 78 6.56 5.39 14.41
C SER A 78 6.81 6.26 13.18
N ASP A 79 7.96 6.92 13.13
CA ASP A 79 8.36 7.80 12.02
C ASP A 79 8.44 7.08 10.66
N HIS A 80 8.70 5.77 10.67
CA HIS A 80 8.76 4.92 9.47
C HIS A 80 7.39 4.58 8.86
N HIS A 81 6.29 4.82 9.58
CA HIS A 81 4.96 4.61 9.03
C HIS A 81 4.49 5.89 8.31
N HIS A 82 3.95 5.72 7.11
CA HIS A 82 3.38 6.81 6.33
C HIS A 82 1.90 6.52 6.12
N VAL A 83 1.04 7.47 6.50
CA VAL A 83 -0.40 7.31 6.31
C VAL A 83 -0.74 7.74 4.89
N VAL A 84 -1.33 6.85 4.10
CA VAL A 84 -1.60 7.10 2.67
C VAL A 84 -2.96 7.77 2.47
N MET A 85 -3.99 7.26 3.14
CA MET A 85 -5.35 7.80 3.09
C MET A 85 -6.15 7.34 4.31
N MET A 86 -7.18 8.11 4.66
CA MET A 86 -8.21 7.68 5.61
C MET A 86 -9.44 7.22 4.84
N ILE A 87 -10.05 6.12 5.25
CA ILE A 87 -11.30 5.63 4.65
C ILE A 87 -12.36 5.59 5.74
N GLY A 88 -13.35 6.47 5.64
CA GLY A 88 -14.60 6.30 6.38
C GLY A 88 -15.41 5.20 5.72
N ALA A 89 -15.92 4.24 6.49
CA ALA A 89 -16.75 3.13 5.99
C ALA A 89 -17.99 2.99 6.87
N GLY A 90 -19.14 2.75 6.26
CA GLY A 90 -20.39 2.59 7.01
C GLY A 90 -21.62 2.52 6.11
N GLU A 91 -22.80 2.56 6.73
CA GLU A 91 -24.06 2.63 6.01
C GLU A 91 -24.31 4.06 5.51
N ARG A 92 -24.82 4.15 4.28
CA ARG A 92 -25.15 5.44 3.65
C ARG A 92 -26.40 6.03 4.30
N ALA A 93 -26.33 7.29 4.74
CA ALA A 93 -27.53 8.06 5.07
C ALA A 93 -28.35 8.39 3.82
N ASP A 94 -29.68 8.55 3.94
CA ASP A 94 -30.57 8.80 2.80
C ASP A 94 -30.15 9.98 1.91
N ASN A 95 -29.48 10.98 2.49
CA ASN A 95 -28.95 12.17 1.82
C ASN A 95 -27.42 12.13 1.58
N GLY A 96 -26.80 10.95 1.65
CA GLY A 96 -25.34 10.78 1.58
C GLY A 96 -24.71 11.04 0.21
N ILE A 97 -25.50 11.06 -0.86
CA ILE A 97 -25.05 11.49 -2.19
C ILE A 97 -25.54 12.93 -2.42
N TYR A 98 -24.60 13.87 -2.44
CA TYR A 98 -24.88 15.29 -2.67
C TYR A 98 -25.07 15.66 -4.15
N HIS A 99 -24.40 14.96 -5.06
CA HIS A 99 -24.36 15.30 -6.49
C HIS A 99 -24.36 14.02 -7.35
N SER A 100 -24.77 14.14 -8.60
CA SER A 100 -24.59 13.06 -9.57
C SER A 100 -23.10 12.76 -9.76
N GLN A 101 -22.76 11.48 -9.89
CA GLN A 101 -21.38 11.07 -10.10
C GLN A 101 -20.93 11.47 -11.50
N PHE A 102 -19.97 12.38 -11.59
CA PHE A 102 -19.39 12.81 -12.85
C PHE A 102 -18.14 11.99 -13.19
N ARG A 103 -18.04 11.55 -14.45
CA ARG A 103 -16.86 10.91 -15.06
C ARG A 103 -16.72 11.46 -16.48
N PHE A 104 -15.49 11.69 -16.94
CA PHE A 104 -15.27 12.14 -18.32
C PHE A 104 -15.54 11.01 -19.33
N ASP A 105 -15.73 11.40 -20.60
CA ASP A 105 -16.03 10.45 -21.68
C ASP A 105 -14.94 9.39 -21.85
N TYR A 106 -15.39 8.16 -22.09
CA TYR A 106 -14.54 6.97 -22.20
C TYR A 106 -13.42 7.12 -23.24
N ASP A 107 -13.72 7.74 -24.39
CA ASP A 107 -12.78 7.91 -25.51
C ASP A 107 -11.60 8.86 -25.20
N GLN A 108 -11.71 9.64 -24.11
CA GLN A 108 -10.61 10.46 -23.62
C GLN A 108 -9.52 9.61 -22.93
N PHE A 109 -9.90 8.49 -22.30
CA PHE A 109 -8.98 7.64 -21.54
C PHE A 109 -8.55 6.36 -22.25
N VAL A 110 -9.44 5.73 -23.01
CA VAL A 110 -9.14 4.44 -23.66
C VAL A 110 -8.78 4.65 -25.12
N LYS A 111 -7.55 4.26 -25.48
CA LYS A 111 -7.09 4.19 -26.87
C LYS A 111 -7.03 2.73 -27.30
N ARG A 112 -7.78 2.38 -28.34
CA ARG A 112 -7.69 1.05 -28.98
C ARG A 112 -6.58 1.14 -30.03
N VAL A 113 -5.59 0.27 -29.91
CA VAL A 113 -4.45 0.13 -30.85
C VAL A 113 -4.59 -1.19 -31.58
#